data_AF-A0A1G6UFT4-F1
#
_entry.id   AF-A0A1G6UFT4-F1
#
_cell.length_a   1.000
_cell.length_b   1.000
_cell.length_c   1.000
_cell.angle_alpha   90.00
_cell.angle_beta   90.00
_cell.angle_gamma   90.00
#
_symmetry.space_group_name_H-M   'P 1'
#
loop_
_entity.id
_entity.type
_entity.pdbx_description
1 polymer ?
#
loop_
_entity_poly.entity_id
_entity_poly.type
_entity_poly.pdbx_seq_one_letter_code
_entity_poly.pdbx_strand_id
1 'polypeptide(L)'
;MTRLFAFLFIVLIATPAALADATIYLVRHAEKVADGTRDPDLTAMGRARADWIAGYLADKGLTGIYSTDYKRTRETAQPTAEKTGLAVNLYDPRALDAFAAELKSKDGVFLVVGHSNTTPMLANLLAGSHLKYAGEDVYDQIFKVKLSEAGAANVSVSFSKPRQDHMARLETLKEAIASRLGVMADVARYKWNNDLPIEAPEREARIIDTTTQRAVEMGLDPAFARQAIFMQMEASKLLQRELFEVWIPNEQPPFESIPSLADDIRPRIDILTDALLDAVQKAEFLLAFCPSLPVLGEKPEGTDFSWAVWGEAVMGLHPTTECIAID
;
A
#
# COMPACT_ATOMS: atom_id res chain seq x y z
N MET A 1 -43.62 -70.88 -16.33
CA MET A 1 -43.94 -69.46 -16.08
C MET A 1 -42.75 -68.84 -15.36
N THR A 2 -41.89 -68.12 -16.08
CA THR A 2 -40.77 -67.37 -15.50
C THR A 2 -40.80 -65.99 -16.14
N ARG A 3 -41.35 -65.01 -15.40
CA ARG A 3 -41.41 -63.62 -15.84
C ARG A 3 -40.09 -62.94 -15.48
N LEU A 4 -39.33 -62.53 -16.49
CA LEU A 4 -38.12 -61.76 -16.35
C LEU A 4 -38.50 -60.30 -16.06
N PHE A 5 -38.15 -59.78 -14.88
CA PHE A 5 -38.26 -58.35 -14.55
C PHE A 5 -36.96 -57.67 -14.97
N ALA A 6 -37.02 -56.80 -15.98
CA ALA A 6 -35.92 -55.92 -16.33
C ALA A 6 -35.95 -54.67 -15.43
N PHE A 7 -34.96 -54.53 -14.55
CA PHE A 7 -34.75 -53.31 -13.78
C PHE A 7 -34.01 -52.29 -14.64
N LEU A 8 -34.67 -51.18 -14.96
CA LEU A 8 -34.08 -50.02 -15.63
C LEU A 8 -33.28 -49.21 -14.61
N PHE A 9 -31.95 -49.26 -14.69
CA PHE A 9 -31.05 -48.44 -13.88
C PHE A 9 -30.91 -47.06 -14.55
N ILE A 10 -31.60 -46.05 -14.03
CA ILE A 10 -31.42 -44.65 -14.46
C ILE A 10 -30.18 -44.11 -13.75
N VAL A 11 -29.09 -43.94 -14.49
CA VAL A 11 -27.89 -43.24 -14.01
C VAL A 11 -28.13 -41.74 -14.15
N LEU A 12 -28.33 -41.06 -13.03
CA LEU A 12 -28.45 -39.60 -12.99
C LEU A 12 -27.05 -38.99 -13.11
N ILE A 13 -26.67 -38.55 -14.30
CA ILE A 13 -25.42 -37.81 -14.49
C ILE A 13 -25.66 -36.37 -13.99
N ALA A 14 -25.11 -36.03 -12.83
CA ALA A 14 -25.13 -34.67 -12.32
C ALA A 14 -24.19 -33.80 -13.17
N THR A 15 -24.74 -32.99 -14.06
CA THR A 15 -23.96 -31.93 -14.72
C THR A 15 -23.56 -30.89 -13.67
N PRO A 16 -22.27 -30.54 -13.54
CA PRO A 16 -21.87 -29.45 -12.65
C PRO A 16 -22.61 -28.19 -13.08
N ALA A 17 -23.25 -27.51 -12.12
CA ALA A 17 -23.93 -26.26 -12.40
C ALA A 17 -22.92 -25.26 -12.98
N ALA A 18 -23.20 -24.76 -14.19
CA ALA A 18 -22.39 -23.72 -14.80
C ALA A 18 -22.41 -22.48 -13.89
N LEU A 19 -21.27 -21.79 -13.77
CA LEU A 19 -21.23 -20.51 -13.06
C LEU A 19 -22.04 -19.46 -13.83
N ALA A 20 -22.61 -18.49 -13.13
CA ALA A 20 -23.22 -17.33 -13.76
C ALA A 20 -22.18 -16.40 -14.41
N ASP A 21 -22.58 -15.63 -15.43
CA ASP A 21 -21.74 -14.55 -16.00
C ASP A 21 -21.92 -13.30 -15.14
N ALA A 22 -20.93 -13.07 -14.27
CA ALA A 22 -20.98 -12.00 -13.27
C ALA A 22 -19.71 -11.17 -13.25
N THR A 23 -19.86 -9.86 -13.11
CA THR A 23 -18.77 -8.93 -12.79
C THR A 23 -19.02 -8.32 -11.41
N ILE A 24 -18.14 -8.63 -10.46
CA ILE A 24 -18.30 -8.23 -9.06
C ILE A 24 -17.20 -7.22 -8.73
N TYR A 25 -17.62 -6.01 -8.38
CA TYR A 25 -16.77 -4.96 -7.83
C TYR A 25 -16.84 -5.04 -6.31
N LEU A 26 -15.71 -5.37 -5.67
CA LEU A 26 -15.61 -5.42 -4.22
C LEU A 26 -14.77 -4.26 -3.72
N VAL A 27 -15.32 -3.55 -2.74
CA VAL A 27 -14.63 -2.47 -2.02
C VAL A 27 -14.79 -2.71 -0.53
N ARG A 28 -13.88 -2.18 0.28
CA ARG A 28 -14.16 -2.00 1.71
C ARG A 28 -14.91 -0.70 1.92
N HIS A 29 -15.49 -0.49 3.10
CA HIS A 29 -15.99 0.84 3.46
C HIS A 29 -14.90 1.90 3.30
N ALA A 30 -15.31 3.10 2.93
CA ALA A 30 -14.46 4.27 2.90
C ALA A 30 -14.05 4.72 4.32
N GLU A 31 -13.25 5.78 4.41
CA GLU A 31 -12.62 6.27 5.63
C GLU A 31 -13.66 6.62 6.68
N LYS A 32 -13.50 6.04 7.87
CA LYS A 32 -14.40 6.23 9.02
C LYS A 32 -13.82 7.19 10.03
N VAL A 33 -14.68 7.89 10.77
CA VAL A 33 -14.27 8.70 11.91
C VAL A 33 -13.63 7.79 12.98
N ALA A 34 -12.54 8.25 13.59
CA ALA A 34 -11.87 7.57 14.69
C ALA A 34 -12.39 8.06 16.05
N ASP A 35 -13.68 7.90 16.30
CA ASP A 35 -14.38 8.37 17.51
C ASP A 35 -14.46 7.30 18.64
N GLY A 36 -13.84 6.13 18.43
CA GLY A 36 -13.87 5.00 19.36
C GLY A 36 -15.19 4.24 19.42
N THR A 37 -16.19 4.61 18.61
CA THR A 37 -17.47 3.91 18.56
C THR A 37 -17.37 2.62 17.74
N ARG A 38 -18.32 1.70 17.97
CA ARG A 38 -18.39 0.41 17.25
C ARG A 38 -18.84 0.57 15.79
N ASP A 39 -19.59 1.63 15.49
CA ASP A 39 -20.17 1.87 14.18
C ASP A 39 -20.12 3.35 13.77
N PRO A 40 -18.90 3.90 13.56
CA PRO A 40 -18.70 5.31 13.25
C PRO A 40 -19.21 5.68 11.86
N ASP A 41 -19.53 6.97 11.70
CA ASP A 41 -19.76 7.63 10.41
C ASP A 41 -18.52 7.61 9.50
N LEU A 42 -18.73 7.84 8.20
CA LEU A 42 -17.64 8.23 7.30
C LEU A 42 -17.08 9.62 7.64
N THR A 43 -15.79 9.80 7.39
CA THR A 43 -15.17 11.13 7.35
C THR A 43 -15.63 11.91 6.12
N ALA A 44 -15.27 13.19 6.02
CA ALA A 44 -15.50 13.95 4.78
C ALA A 44 -14.79 13.33 3.58
N MET A 45 -13.58 12.80 3.78
CA MET A 45 -12.83 12.07 2.75
C MET A 45 -13.53 10.76 2.37
N GLY A 46 -14.03 10.02 3.36
CA GLY A 46 -14.78 8.79 3.12
C GLY A 46 -16.04 9.02 2.28
N ARG A 47 -16.77 10.12 2.54
CA ARG A 47 -17.90 10.53 1.69
C ARG A 47 -17.47 10.88 0.26
N ALA A 48 -16.40 11.64 0.10
CA ALA A 48 -15.86 11.97 -1.23
C ALA A 48 -15.43 10.71 -2.02
N ARG A 49 -14.85 9.71 -1.34
CA ARG A 49 -14.52 8.41 -1.94
C ARG A 49 -15.78 7.66 -2.36
N ALA A 50 -16.81 7.63 -1.51
CA ALA A 50 -18.09 7.00 -1.83
C ALA A 50 -18.74 7.63 -3.08
N ASP A 51 -18.72 8.97 -3.18
CA ASP A 51 -19.20 9.70 -4.35
C ASP A 51 -18.38 9.38 -5.62
N TRP A 52 -17.05 9.26 -5.48
CA TRP A 52 -16.20 8.86 -6.60
C TRP A 52 -16.49 7.44 -7.07
N ILE A 53 -16.67 6.49 -6.15
CA ILE A 53 -17.04 5.10 -6.47
C ILE A 53 -18.37 5.08 -7.24
N ALA A 54 -19.35 5.87 -6.81
CA ALA A 54 -20.61 6.02 -7.53
C ALA A 54 -20.41 6.63 -8.93
N GLY A 55 -19.47 7.56 -9.09
CA GLY A 55 -19.00 8.06 -10.38
C GLY A 55 -18.44 6.97 -11.28
N TYR A 56 -17.47 6.20 -10.76
CA TYR A 56 -16.74 5.15 -11.44
C TYR A 56 -17.65 3.98 -11.91
N LEU A 57 -18.68 3.67 -11.13
CA LEU A 57 -19.60 2.56 -11.41
C LEU A 57 -20.84 2.95 -12.23
N ALA A 58 -21.07 4.25 -12.49
CA ALA A 58 -22.31 4.76 -13.07
C ALA A 58 -22.67 4.14 -14.44
N ASP A 59 -21.67 3.83 -15.26
CA ASP A 59 -21.79 3.30 -16.62
C ASP A 59 -21.51 1.79 -16.71
N LYS A 60 -21.29 1.11 -15.57
CA LYS A 60 -20.92 -0.31 -15.51
C LYS A 60 -22.12 -1.25 -15.51
N GLY A 61 -23.34 -0.73 -15.59
CA GLY A 61 -24.56 -1.51 -15.70
C GLY A 61 -24.85 -2.34 -14.44
N LEU A 62 -24.68 -1.74 -13.26
CA LEU A 62 -24.96 -2.42 -11.99
C LEU A 62 -26.40 -2.97 -11.98
N THR A 63 -26.53 -4.22 -11.53
CA THR A 63 -27.81 -4.93 -11.33
C THR A 63 -28.09 -5.21 -9.86
N GLY A 64 -27.10 -5.04 -8.98
CA GLY A 64 -27.28 -5.15 -7.52
C GLY A 64 -26.18 -4.50 -6.71
N ILE A 65 -26.54 -4.05 -5.51
CA ILE A 65 -25.63 -3.45 -4.52
C ILE A 65 -25.80 -4.22 -3.21
N TYR A 66 -24.68 -4.59 -2.59
CA TYR A 66 -24.63 -5.32 -1.34
C TYR A 66 -23.71 -4.61 -0.35
N SER A 67 -24.10 -4.61 0.93
CA SER A 67 -23.33 -4.00 2.01
C SER A 67 -23.51 -4.78 3.31
N THR A 68 -22.49 -4.80 4.17
CA THR A 68 -22.71 -5.28 5.54
C THR A 68 -23.55 -4.28 6.33
N ASP A 69 -24.10 -4.70 7.47
CA ASP A 69 -24.95 -3.84 8.31
C ASP A 69 -24.17 -2.91 9.26
N TYR A 70 -23.10 -2.29 8.77
CA TYR A 70 -22.39 -1.20 9.47
C TYR A 70 -22.66 0.14 8.78
N LYS A 71 -22.75 1.21 9.55
CA LYS A 71 -22.98 2.58 9.08
C LYS A 71 -22.01 2.96 7.97
N ARG A 72 -20.70 2.81 8.22
CA ARG A 72 -19.64 3.09 7.23
C ARG A 72 -19.78 2.29 5.93
N THR A 73 -20.23 1.04 5.95
CA THR A 73 -20.42 0.25 4.71
C THR A 73 -21.69 0.67 3.99
N ARG A 74 -22.77 0.98 4.72
CA ARG A 74 -24.01 1.50 4.11
C ARG A 74 -23.78 2.88 3.48
N GLU A 75 -23.11 3.78 4.19
CA GLU A 75 -22.77 5.13 3.71
C GLU A 75 -21.83 5.10 2.49
N THR A 76 -20.94 4.11 2.39
CA THR A 76 -20.08 3.95 1.21
C THR A 76 -20.88 3.48 -0.02
N ALA A 77 -21.88 2.62 0.19
CA ALA A 77 -22.76 2.12 -0.87
C ALA A 77 -23.80 3.16 -1.33
N GLN A 78 -24.23 4.03 -0.42
CA GLN A 78 -25.39 4.90 -0.57
C GLN A 78 -25.35 5.82 -1.82
N PRO A 79 -24.24 6.52 -2.14
CA PRO A 79 -24.21 7.35 -3.35
C PRO A 79 -24.37 6.54 -4.64
N THR A 80 -23.89 5.28 -4.66
CA THR A 80 -24.06 4.39 -5.81
C THR A 80 -25.52 3.95 -5.94
N ALA A 81 -26.17 3.62 -4.81
CA ALA A 81 -27.59 3.27 -4.76
C ALA A 81 -28.48 4.41 -5.26
N GLU A 82 -28.25 5.63 -4.79
CA GLU A 82 -29.00 6.82 -5.22
C GLU A 82 -28.84 7.10 -6.72
N LYS A 83 -27.61 6.97 -7.23
CA LYS A 83 -27.31 7.26 -8.64
C LYS A 83 -27.86 6.22 -9.61
N THR A 84 -27.91 4.95 -9.19
CA THR A 84 -28.40 3.83 -10.01
C THR A 84 -29.88 3.52 -9.80
N GLY A 85 -30.48 4.02 -8.72
CA GLY A 85 -31.83 3.68 -8.29
C GLY A 85 -31.97 2.27 -7.69
N LEU A 86 -30.86 1.56 -7.43
CA LEU A 86 -30.87 0.23 -6.83
C LEU A 86 -30.93 0.29 -5.31
N ALA A 87 -31.58 -0.69 -4.69
CA ALA A 87 -31.56 -0.85 -3.24
C ALA A 87 -30.22 -1.46 -2.76
N VAL A 88 -29.78 -1.07 -1.55
CA VAL A 88 -28.66 -1.73 -0.87
C VAL A 88 -29.17 -2.98 -0.15
N ASN A 89 -28.73 -4.14 -0.58
CA ASN A 89 -29.06 -5.42 0.05
C ASN A 89 -28.04 -5.74 1.15
N LEU A 90 -28.52 -6.16 2.32
CA LEU A 90 -27.63 -6.50 3.43
C LEU A 90 -27.10 -7.93 3.32
N TYR A 91 -25.83 -8.13 3.65
CA TYR A 91 -25.22 -9.46 3.80
C TYR A 91 -24.45 -9.59 5.13
N ASP A 92 -24.31 -10.81 5.63
CA ASP A 92 -23.54 -11.08 6.86
C ASP A 92 -22.05 -11.33 6.53
N PRO A 93 -21.13 -10.48 7.01
CA PRO A 93 -19.69 -10.68 6.79
C PRO A 93 -19.13 -11.93 7.47
N ARG A 94 -19.90 -12.63 8.31
CA ARG A 94 -19.52 -13.91 8.93
C ARG A 94 -19.90 -15.13 8.08
N ALA A 95 -20.71 -14.95 7.03
CA ALA A 95 -21.23 -16.02 6.19
C ALA A 95 -20.69 -15.93 4.74
N LEU A 96 -19.39 -15.62 4.59
CA LEU A 96 -18.80 -15.33 3.28
C LEU A 96 -18.88 -16.48 2.28
N ASP A 97 -18.74 -17.74 2.72
CA ASP A 97 -18.86 -18.90 1.82
C ASP A 97 -20.25 -19.00 1.19
N ALA A 98 -21.30 -18.83 2.02
CA ALA A 98 -22.68 -18.84 1.55
C ALA A 98 -22.96 -17.66 0.62
N PHE A 99 -22.46 -16.47 0.97
CA PHE A 99 -22.61 -15.27 0.15
C PHE A 99 -21.84 -15.36 -1.17
N ALA A 100 -20.64 -15.96 -1.16
CA ALA A 100 -19.88 -16.22 -2.38
C ALA A 100 -20.62 -17.21 -3.30
N ALA A 101 -21.22 -18.26 -2.74
CA ALA A 101 -22.04 -19.20 -3.50
C ALA A 101 -23.29 -18.52 -4.11
N GLU A 102 -23.94 -17.63 -3.34
CA GLU A 102 -25.05 -16.82 -3.84
C GLU A 102 -24.63 -15.92 -5.02
N LEU A 103 -23.51 -15.21 -4.90
CA LEU A 103 -23.01 -14.34 -5.99
C LEU A 103 -22.62 -15.15 -7.22
N LYS A 104 -22.05 -16.35 -7.05
CA LYS A 104 -21.70 -17.27 -8.15
C LYS A 104 -22.91 -17.81 -8.91
N SER A 105 -24.11 -17.76 -8.32
CA SER A 105 -25.35 -18.22 -8.94
C SER A 105 -26.20 -17.10 -9.54
N LYS A 106 -25.69 -15.86 -9.64
CA LYS A 106 -26.43 -14.71 -10.18
C LYS A 106 -25.69 -14.07 -11.34
N ASP A 107 -26.40 -13.81 -12.43
CA ASP A 107 -25.87 -13.04 -13.56
C ASP A 107 -25.92 -11.53 -13.28
N GLY A 108 -24.96 -10.80 -13.83
CA GLY A 108 -24.98 -9.33 -13.86
C GLY A 108 -23.77 -8.66 -13.23
N VAL A 109 -23.95 -7.42 -12.80
CA VAL A 109 -22.86 -6.58 -12.30
C VAL A 109 -23.17 -6.09 -10.89
N PHE A 110 -22.31 -6.43 -9.94
CA PHE A 110 -22.59 -6.20 -8.52
C PHE A 110 -21.54 -5.30 -7.88
N LEU A 111 -21.98 -4.39 -7.01
CA LEU A 111 -21.12 -3.75 -6.02
C LEU A 111 -21.28 -4.46 -4.68
N VAL A 112 -20.18 -4.82 -4.04
CA VAL A 112 -20.15 -5.39 -2.69
C VAL A 112 -19.25 -4.52 -1.80
N VAL A 113 -19.80 -3.99 -0.72
CA VAL A 113 -19.09 -3.16 0.26
C VAL A 113 -18.90 -3.90 1.59
N GLY A 114 -17.63 -4.19 1.92
CA GLY A 114 -17.24 -4.95 3.11
C GLY A 114 -16.20 -4.26 4.00
N HIS A 115 -15.23 -5.03 4.49
CA HIS A 115 -14.21 -4.59 5.44
C HIS A 115 -12.79 -4.91 4.96
N SER A 116 -11.78 -4.38 5.65
CA SER A 116 -10.35 -4.60 5.37
C SER A 116 -9.98 -6.09 5.24
N ASN A 117 -10.57 -6.96 6.07
CA ASN A 117 -10.34 -8.39 6.04
C ASN A 117 -11.34 -9.15 5.15
N THR A 118 -12.63 -8.86 5.23
CA THR A 118 -13.67 -9.66 4.55
C THR A 118 -13.76 -9.41 3.05
N THR A 119 -13.49 -8.18 2.59
CA THR A 119 -13.52 -7.83 1.16
C THR A 119 -12.52 -8.67 0.36
N PRO A 120 -11.22 -8.73 0.71
CA PRO A 120 -10.29 -9.52 -0.08
C PRO A 120 -10.41 -11.03 0.19
N MET A 121 -10.89 -11.48 1.36
CA MET A 121 -11.30 -12.87 1.57
C MET A 121 -12.41 -13.29 0.59
N LEU A 122 -13.43 -12.45 0.41
CA LEU A 122 -14.51 -12.71 -0.53
C LEU A 122 -13.99 -12.71 -1.99
N ALA A 123 -13.08 -11.81 -2.35
CA ALA A 123 -12.43 -11.82 -3.66
C ALA A 123 -11.70 -13.15 -3.93
N ASN A 124 -10.95 -13.66 -2.93
CA ASN A 124 -10.28 -14.96 -3.00
C ASN A 124 -11.28 -16.13 -3.12
N LEU A 125 -12.39 -16.13 -2.35
CA LEU A 125 -13.44 -17.15 -2.45
C LEU A 125 -14.12 -17.16 -3.82
N LEU A 126 -14.34 -15.98 -4.41
CA LEU A 126 -14.95 -15.85 -5.73
C LEU A 126 -14.00 -16.31 -6.83
N ALA A 127 -12.73 -15.93 -6.76
CA ALA A 127 -11.73 -16.21 -7.79
C ALA A 127 -11.02 -17.57 -7.65
N GLY A 128 -11.13 -18.24 -6.49
CA GLY A 128 -10.32 -19.42 -6.18
C GLY A 128 -8.82 -19.09 -6.05
N SER A 129 -8.49 -17.88 -5.60
CA SER A 129 -7.12 -17.35 -5.54
C SER A 129 -6.64 -17.11 -4.10
N HIS A 130 -5.36 -16.73 -3.96
CA HIS A 130 -4.73 -16.39 -2.68
C HIS A 130 -4.03 -15.03 -2.75
N LEU A 131 -4.80 -13.97 -3.04
CA LEU A 131 -4.27 -12.61 -3.01
C LEU A 131 -3.78 -12.25 -1.60
N LYS A 132 -2.59 -11.66 -1.53
CA LYS A 132 -2.07 -11.05 -0.29
C LYS A 132 -2.83 -9.77 0.01
N TYR A 133 -3.08 -9.54 1.29
CA TYR A 133 -3.88 -8.41 1.78
C TYR A 133 -3.01 -7.19 2.01
N ALA A 134 -3.46 -6.03 1.56
CA ALA A 134 -2.91 -4.77 2.03
C ALA A 134 -3.38 -4.48 3.46
N GLY A 135 -2.62 -3.72 4.22
CA GLY A 135 -2.91 -3.41 5.63
C GLY A 135 -4.30 -2.79 5.87
N GLU A 136 -4.73 -2.78 7.14
CA GLU A 136 -6.04 -2.24 7.55
C GLU A 136 -6.23 -0.75 7.21
N ASP A 137 -5.18 -0.07 6.81
CA ASP A 137 -5.10 1.34 6.47
C ASP A 137 -5.31 1.64 4.96
N VAL A 138 -5.52 0.64 4.10
CA VAL A 138 -5.70 0.83 2.65
C VAL A 138 -7.18 0.91 2.21
N TYR A 139 -7.71 2.13 2.04
CA TYR A 139 -9.14 2.38 1.74
C TYR A 139 -9.54 2.37 0.29
N ASP A 140 -8.59 2.47 -0.63
CA ASP A 140 -8.88 2.85 -2.00
C ASP A 140 -8.95 1.68 -2.99
N GLN A 141 -8.63 0.46 -2.56
CA GLN A 141 -8.67 -0.72 -3.41
C GLN A 141 -10.09 -1.09 -3.89
N ILE A 142 -10.18 -1.37 -5.19
CA ILE A 142 -11.34 -1.96 -5.85
C ILE A 142 -10.90 -3.28 -6.46
N PHE A 143 -11.44 -4.39 -5.96
CA PHE A 143 -11.28 -5.69 -6.58
C PHE A 143 -12.36 -5.84 -7.64
N LYS A 144 -11.98 -6.25 -8.85
CA LYS A 144 -12.91 -6.66 -9.90
C LYS A 144 -12.74 -8.15 -10.13
N VAL A 145 -13.74 -8.93 -9.77
CA VAL A 145 -13.81 -10.36 -10.07
C VAL A 145 -14.76 -10.57 -11.24
N LYS A 146 -14.27 -11.16 -12.32
CA LYS A 146 -15.11 -11.59 -13.44
C LYS A 146 -15.26 -13.11 -13.39
N LEU A 147 -16.49 -13.57 -13.19
CA LEU A 147 -16.88 -14.97 -13.30
C LEU A 147 -17.32 -15.27 -14.74
N SER A 148 -17.11 -16.51 -15.19
CA SER A 148 -17.58 -16.96 -16.50
C SER A 148 -18.15 -18.37 -16.40
N GLU A 149 -19.11 -18.70 -17.27
CA GLU A 149 -19.77 -20.01 -17.33
C GLU A 149 -18.78 -21.18 -17.47
N ALA A 150 -17.61 -20.93 -18.08
CA ALA A 150 -16.54 -21.91 -18.26
C ALA A 150 -15.76 -22.26 -16.97
N GLY A 151 -16.13 -21.68 -15.82
CA GLY A 151 -15.44 -21.92 -14.55
C GLY A 151 -14.20 -21.04 -14.33
N ALA A 152 -13.82 -20.22 -15.31
CA ALA A 152 -12.70 -19.30 -15.17
C ALA A 152 -13.12 -18.03 -14.41
N ALA A 153 -12.36 -17.69 -13.37
CA ALA A 153 -12.52 -16.45 -12.63
C ALA A 153 -11.22 -15.64 -12.70
N ASN A 154 -11.31 -14.38 -13.13
CA ASN A 154 -10.18 -13.46 -13.16
C ASN A 154 -10.39 -12.37 -12.12
N VAL A 155 -9.33 -12.04 -11.39
CA VAL A 155 -9.31 -10.92 -10.45
C VAL A 155 -8.33 -9.86 -10.91
N SER A 156 -8.78 -8.60 -10.94
CA SER A 156 -7.92 -7.43 -11.11
C SER A 156 -8.15 -6.44 -9.98
N VAL A 157 -7.15 -5.60 -9.70
CA VAL A 157 -7.22 -4.57 -8.65
C VAL A 157 -7.02 -3.21 -9.28
N SER A 158 -7.88 -2.25 -8.93
CA SER A 158 -7.75 -0.83 -9.26
C SER A 158 -7.93 0.03 -8.01
N PHE A 159 -7.81 1.36 -8.14
CA PHE A 159 -7.77 2.29 -6.99
C PHE A 159 -8.73 3.47 -7.17
N SER A 160 -9.52 3.77 -6.12
CA SER A 160 -10.45 4.89 -6.06
C SER A 160 -9.78 6.21 -5.68
N LYS A 161 -10.38 7.33 -6.09
CA LYS A 161 -9.98 8.67 -5.63
C LYS A 161 -10.89 9.11 -4.47
N PRO A 162 -10.44 10.00 -3.56
CA PRO A 162 -9.12 10.65 -3.52
C PRO A 162 -8.00 9.67 -3.10
N ARG A 163 -6.80 9.83 -3.65
CA ARG A 163 -5.59 9.09 -3.23
C ARG A 163 -4.86 9.80 -2.07
N GLN A 164 -5.58 10.56 -1.24
CA GLN A 164 -4.99 11.50 -0.28
C GLN A 164 -4.07 10.80 0.74
N ASP A 165 -4.44 9.59 1.18
CA ASP A 165 -3.57 8.76 2.02
C ASP A 165 -2.27 8.37 1.31
N HIS A 166 -2.29 8.16 -0.01
CA HIS A 166 -1.10 7.79 -0.78
C HIS A 166 -0.14 8.96 -0.93
N MET A 167 -0.66 10.14 -1.24
CA MET A 167 0.17 11.35 -1.32
C MET A 167 0.75 11.69 0.05
N ALA A 168 -0.05 11.60 1.12
CA ALA A 168 0.45 11.83 2.48
C ALA A 168 1.52 10.81 2.91
N ARG A 169 1.40 9.53 2.52
CA ARG A 169 2.44 8.51 2.76
C ARG A 169 3.73 8.83 1.99
N LEU A 170 3.62 9.26 0.74
CA LEU A 170 4.77 9.66 -0.07
C LEU A 170 5.45 10.92 0.49
N GLU A 171 4.68 11.91 0.95
CA GLU A 171 5.22 13.09 1.63
C GLU A 171 5.85 12.72 2.99
N THR A 172 5.25 11.82 3.76
CA THR A 172 5.84 11.31 5.02
C THR A 172 7.17 10.60 4.74
N LEU A 173 7.24 9.79 3.68
CA LEU A 173 8.48 9.14 3.24
C LEU A 173 9.53 10.18 2.82
N LYS A 174 9.12 11.19 2.03
CA LYS A 174 9.96 12.29 1.59
C LYS A 174 10.55 13.05 2.79
N GLU A 175 9.74 13.38 3.78
CA GLU A 175 10.16 14.03 5.03
C GLU A 175 11.10 13.15 5.86
N ALA A 176 10.85 11.84 5.94
CA ALA A 176 11.70 10.90 6.67
C ALA A 176 13.11 10.82 6.05
N ILE A 177 13.20 10.73 4.72
CA ILE A 177 14.47 10.74 3.99
C ILE A 177 15.22 12.05 4.23
N ALA A 178 14.52 13.18 4.05
CA ALA A 178 15.09 14.50 4.22
C ALA A 178 15.60 14.74 5.64
N SER A 179 14.83 14.32 6.65
CA SER A 179 15.19 14.44 8.06
C SER A 179 16.44 13.62 8.38
N ARG A 180 16.55 12.40 7.84
CA ARG A 180 17.72 11.54 8.02
C ARG A 180 18.97 12.14 7.37
N LEU A 181 18.85 12.64 6.13
CA LEU A 181 19.95 13.33 5.43
C LEU A 181 20.38 14.61 6.14
N GLY A 182 19.45 15.37 6.72
CA GLY A 182 19.74 16.61 7.43
C GLY A 182 20.69 16.44 8.62
N VAL A 183 20.74 15.25 9.23
CA VAL A 183 21.69 14.94 10.33
C VAL A 183 23.12 14.71 9.82
N MET A 184 23.30 14.39 8.53
CA MET A 184 24.62 14.04 8.00
C MET A 184 25.59 15.20 7.95
N ALA A 185 25.09 16.45 7.97
CA ALA A 185 25.96 17.63 8.14
C ALA A 185 26.64 17.64 9.52
N ASP A 186 25.95 17.20 10.59
CA ASP A 186 26.56 17.04 11.92
C ASP A 186 27.61 15.94 11.92
N VAL A 187 27.35 14.82 11.23
CA VAL A 187 28.34 13.73 11.05
C VAL A 187 29.58 14.24 10.32
N ALA A 188 29.40 15.01 9.24
CA ALA A 188 30.49 15.59 8.47
C ALA A 188 31.35 16.51 9.34
N ARG A 189 30.72 17.43 10.08
CA ARG A 189 31.43 18.34 11.00
C ARG A 189 32.18 17.60 12.10
N TYR A 190 31.57 16.56 12.68
CA TYR A 190 32.24 15.74 13.68
C TYR A 190 33.48 15.04 13.10
N LYS A 191 33.34 14.43 11.91
CA LYS A 191 34.46 13.75 11.24
C LYS A 191 35.57 14.71 10.86
N TRP A 192 35.23 15.91 10.39
CA TRP A 192 36.19 16.98 10.09
C TRP A 192 37.02 17.33 11.32
N ASN A 193 36.38 17.60 12.46
CA ASN A 193 37.09 17.98 13.69
C ASN A 193 37.97 16.86 14.28
N ASN A 194 37.68 15.59 13.96
CA ASN A 194 38.35 14.43 14.54
C ASN A 194 39.22 13.66 13.53
N ASP A 195 39.44 14.20 12.33
CA ASP A 195 40.20 13.56 11.26
C ASP A 195 39.75 12.12 10.95
N LEU A 196 38.43 11.92 10.86
CA LEU A 196 37.82 10.62 10.63
C LEU A 196 37.42 10.44 9.15
N PRO A 197 37.57 9.22 8.58
CA PRO A 197 37.17 8.95 7.21
C PRO A 197 35.64 9.01 7.02
N ILE A 198 35.23 9.38 5.81
CA ILE A 198 33.81 9.34 5.41
C ILE A 198 33.31 7.90 5.36
N GLU A 199 34.05 7.00 4.71
CA GLU A 199 33.73 5.58 4.65
C GLU A 199 33.95 4.90 6.01
N ALA A 200 33.03 4.02 6.39
CA ALA A 200 33.15 3.18 7.58
C ALA A 200 32.65 1.75 7.32
N PRO A 201 33.33 0.94 6.49
CA PRO A 201 32.78 -0.29 5.92
C PRO A 201 32.22 -1.29 6.96
N GLU A 202 32.92 -1.49 8.08
CA GLU A 202 32.43 -2.40 9.12
C GLU A 202 31.18 -1.88 9.84
N ARG A 203 31.10 -0.56 10.06
CA ARG A 203 29.91 0.07 10.65
C ARG A 203 28.76 0.03 9.66
N GLU A 204 29.02 0.32 8.39
CA GLU A 204 28.07 0.29 7.30
C GLU A 204 27.46 -1.10 7.13
N ALA A 205 28.28 -2.15 7.11
CA ALA A 205 27.82 -3.53 7.08
C ALA A 205 26.90 -3.86 8.27
N ARG A 206 27.29 -3.48 9.50
CA ARG A 206 26.45 -3.68 10.69
C ARG A 206 25.11 -2.95 10.59
N ILE A 207 25.09 -1.71 10.10
CA ILE A 207 23.85 -0.93 9.93
C ILE A 207 22.93 -1.63 8.94
N ILE A 208 23.46 -2.10 7.81
CA ILE A 208 22.67 -2.84 6.83
C ILE A 208 22.06 -4.09 7.47
N ASP A 209 22.87 -4.92 8.12
CA ASP A 209 22.40 -6.17 8.74
C ASP A 209 21.30 -5.92 9.78
N THR A 210 21.52 -4.98 10.70
CA THR A 210 20.54 -4.67 11.76
C THR A 210 19.26 -4.07 11.21
N THR A 211 19.37 -3.21 10.19
CA THR A 211 18.21 -2.51 9.62
C THR A 211 17.40 -3.45 8.74
N THR A 212 18.04 -4.35 8.00
CA THR A 212 17.36 -5.41 7.25
C THR A 212 16.62 -6.36 8.21
N GLN A 213 17.21 -6.74 9.34
CA GLN A 213 16.51 -7.59 10.32
C GLN A 213 15.24 -6.93 10.88
N ARG A 214 15.31 -5.64 11.25
CA ARG A 214 14.13 -4.87 11.67
C ARG A 214 13.08 -4.77 10.58
N ALA A 215 13.49 -4.56 9.33
CA ALA A 215 12.57 -4.51 8.20
C ALA A 215 11.77 -5.82 8.04
N VAL A 216 12.42 -6.99 8.26
CA VAL A 216 11.72 -8.29 8.26
C VAL A 216 10.65 -8.36 9.36
N GLU A 217 10.94 -7.87 10.56
CA GLU A 217 9.98 -7.82 11.67
C GLU A 217 8.77 -6.91 11.36
N MET A 218 8.96 -5.91 10.49
CA MET A 218 7.92 -5.00 10.00
C MET A 218 7.16 -5.53 8.77
N GLY A 219 7.55 -6.69 8.23
CA GLY A 219 6.92 -7.32 7.07
C GLY A 219 7.39 -6.80 5.71
N LEU A 220 8.47 -6.02 5.66
CA LEU A 220 9.09 -5.55 4.41
C LEU A 220 9.89 -6.65 3.71
N ASP A 221 9.94 -6.59 2.37
CA ASP A 221 10.86 -7.45 1.63
C ASP A 221 12.33 -7.16 2.01
N PRO A 222 13.12 -8.18 2.43
CA PRO A 222 14.48 -7.95 2.90
C PRO A 222 15.42 -7.39 1.82
N ALA A 223 15.24 -7.78 0.55
CA ALA A 223 16.09 -7.31 -0.54
C ALA A 223 15.78 -5.84 -0.86
N PHE A 224 14.51 -5.48 -0.88
CA PHE A 224 14.07 -4.10 -1.03
C PHE A 224 14.56 -3.21 0.13
N ALA A 225 14.36 -3.63 1.38
CA ALA A 225 14.83 -2.88 2.54
C ALA A 225 16.35 -2.67 2.53
N ARG A 226 17.11 -3.71 2.15
CA ARG A 226 18.57 -3.63 1.99
C ARG A 226 18.96 -2.58 0.94
N GLN A 227 18.27 -2.57 -0.21
CA GLN A 227 18.53 -1.61 -1.28
C GLN A 227 18.21 -0.17 -0.84
N ALA A 228 17.06 0.05 -0.21
CA ALA A 228 16.64 1.36 0.28
C ALA A 228 17.67 1.95 1.27
N ILE A 229 18.10 1.17 2.25
CA ILE A 229 19.07 1.61 3.25
C ILE A 229 20.45 1.82 2.65
N PHE A 230 20.88 0.95 1.74
CA PHE A 230 22.15 1.12 1.02
C PHE A 230 22.19 2.48 0.29
N MET A 231 21.14 2.82 -0.46
CA MET A 231 21.11 4.10 -1.19
C MET A 231 21.04 5.32 -0.26
N GLN A 232 20.38 5.20 0.90
CA GLN A 232 20.41 6.24 1.93
C GLN A 232 21.81 6.45 2.50
N MET A 233 22.63 5.40 2.58
CA MET A 233 24.02 5.48 3.01
C MET A 233 24.91 6.11 1.94
N GLU A 234 24.74 5.73 0.67
CA GLU A 234 25.47 6.36 -0.44
C GLU A 234 25.15 7.86 -0.56
N ALA A 235 23.87 8.24 -0.47
CA ALA A 235 23.48 9.66 -0.42
C ALA A 235 24.10 10.41 0.77
N SER A 236 24.13 9.78 1.95
CA SER A 236 24.76 10.35 3.14
C SER A 236 26.27 10.56 2.98
N LYS A 237 26.95 9.64 2.27
CA LYS A 237 28.38 9.75 1.96
C LYS A 237 28.63 10.80 0.88
N LEU A 238 27.79 10.87 -0.14
CA LEU A 238 27.84 11.91 -1.16
C LEU A 238 27.74 13.30 -0.55
N LEU A 239 26.78 13.53 0.36
CA LEU A 239 26.66 14.80 1.09
C LEU A 239 27.93 15.14 1.88
N GLN A 240 28.51 14.17 2.58
CA GLN A 240 29.78 14.40 3.30
C GLN A 240 30.92 14.75 2.34
N ARG A 241 31.00 14.10 1.17
CA ARG A 241 32.01 14.41 0.16
C ARG A 241 31.84 15.82 -0.39
N GLU A 242 30.62 16.21 -0.76
CA GLU A 242 30.32 17.58 -1.23
C GLU A 242 30.73 18.63 -0.19
N LEU A 243 30.47 18.38 1.11
CA LEU A 243 30.89 19.28 2.19
C LEU A 243 32.41 19.36 2.32
N PHE A 244 33.12 18.22 2.26
CA PHE A 244 34.58 18.18 2.35
C PHE A 244 35.25 18.84 1.13
N GLU A 245 34.67 18.70 -0.07
CA GLU A 245 35.12 19.40 -1.28
C GLU A 245 35.06 20.93 -1.14
N VAL A 246 34.13 21.44 -0.31
CA VAL A 246 34.09 22.86 0.07
C VAL A 246 35.10 23.18 1.17
N TRP A 247 35.20 22.36 2.22
CA TRP A 247 36.00 22.67 3.41
C TRP A 247 37.52 22.59 3.19
N ILE A 248 37.98 21.61 2.41
CA ILE A 248 39.41 21.38 2.14
C ILE A 248 40.08 22.61 1.49
N PRO A 249 39.62 23.13 0.34
CA PRO A 249 40.27 24.27 -0.31
C PRO A 249 40.10 25.60 0.46
N ASN A 250 39.11 25.68 1.35
CA ASN A 250 38.86 26.87 2.18
C ASN A 250 39.56 26.82 3.54
N GLU A 251 40.37 25.80 3.82
CA GLU A 251 41.07 25.60 5.09
C GLU A 251 40.14 25.76 6.31
N GLN A 252 38.94 25.16 6.21
CA GLN A 252 37.87 25.33 7.20
C GLN A 252 38.37 25.01 8.63
N PRO A 253 38.30 25.95 9.59
CA PRO A 253 38.67 25.67 10.97
C PRO A 253 37.70 24.64 11.60
N PRO A 254 38.12 23.98 12.70
CA PRO A 254 37.23 23.11 13.45
C PRO A 254 35.93 23.80 13.82
N PHE A 255 34.81 23.11 13.65
CA PHE A 255 33.49 23.62 14.00
C PHE A 255 33.32 23.68 15.52
N GLU A 256 32.78 24.79 16.02
CA GLU A 256 32.45 24.93 17.44
C GLU A 256 31.14 24.22 17.78
N SER A 257 31.01 23.75 19.02
CA SER A 257 29.76 23.19 19.57
C SER A 257 29.17 22.01 18.79
N ILE A 258 30.02 21.12 18.25
CA ILE A 258 29.56 19.90 17.57
C ILE A 258 29.01 18.87 18.58
N PRO A 259 27.85 18.24 18.32
CA PRO A 259 27.32 17.16 19.17
C PRO A 259 28.23 15.92 19.20
N SER A 260 28.12 15.10 20.25
CA SER A 260 28.82 13.82 20.35
C SER A 260 28.33 12.86 19.27
N LEU A 261 29.27 12.27 18.51
CA LEU A 261 28.91 11.23 17.55
C LEU A 261 28.29 10.02 18.23
N ALA A 262 28.80 9.63 19.41
CA ALA A 262 28.36 8.45 20.13
C ALA A 262 27.01 8.67 20.83
N ASP A 263 26.86 9.80 21.51
CA ASP A 263 25.79 9.99 22.49
C ASP A 263 24.61 10.82 21.93
N ASP A 264 24.84 11.64 20.90
CA ASP A 264 23.81 12.52 20.35
C ASP A 264 23.45 12.13 18.91
N ILE A 265 24.44 12.11 18.01
CA ILE A 265 24.21 11.97 16.57
C ILE A 265 23.72 10.56 16.23
N ARG A 266 24.38 9.50 16.73
CA ARG A 266 24.01 8.11 16.43
C ARG A 266 22.60 7.76 16.92
N PRO A 267 22.19 8.05 18.17
CA PRO A 267 20.82 7.81 18.60
C PRO A 267 19.78 8.55 17.76
N ARG A 268 20.05 9.79 17.34
CA ARG A 268 19.17 10.55 16.43
C ARG A 268 19.06 9.86 15.07
N ILE A 269 20.17 9.35 14.51
CA ILE A 269 20.16 8.58 13.27
C ILE A 269 19.36 7.28 13.43
N ASP A 270 19.48 6.58 14.56
CA ASP A 270 18.75 5.33 14.81
C ASP A 270 17.22 5.59 14.83
N ILE A 271 16.76 6.62 15.56
CA ILE A 271 15.35 7.06 15.57
C ILE A 271 14.85 7.39 14.17
N LEU A 272 15.64 8.15 13.39
CA LEU A 272 15.27 8.54 12.02
C LEU A 272 15.31 7.35 11.06
N THR A 273 16.15 6.36 11.31
CA THR A 273 16.19 5.13 10.52
C THR A 273 14.95 4.28 10.77
N ASP A 274 14.48 4.20 12.03
CA ASP A 274 13.22 3.52 12.35
C ASP A 274 12.01 4.24 11.73
N ALA A 275 11.98 5.58 11.80
CA ALA A 275 10.95 6.39 11.14
C ALA A 275 10.95 6.23 9.61
N LEU A 276 12.15 6.15 8.99
CA LEU A 276 12.30 5.87 7.58
C LEU A 276 11.75 4.48 7.22
N LEU A 277 12.10 3.44 7.98
CA LEU A 277 11.59 2.09 7.71
C LEU A 277 10.06 2.01 7.82
N ASP A 278 9.46 2.68 8.81
CA ASP A 278 8.01 2.78 8.97
C ASP A 278 7.36 3.50 7.78
N ALA A 279 7.96 4.61 7.32
CA ALA A 279 7.46 5.33 6.16
C ALA A 279 7.62 4.53 4.86
N VAL A 280 8.73 3.82 4.68
CA VAL A 280 8.96 2.90 3.56
C VAL A 280 7.94 1.77 3.56
N GLN A 281 7.66 1.15 4.71
CA GLN A 281 6.65 0.10 4.83
C GLN A 281 5.25 0.60 4.47
N LYS A 282 4.85 1.77 4.98
CA LYS A 282 3.54 2.37 4.66
C LYS A 282 3.40 2.77 3.19
N ALA A 283 4.51 3.10 2.53
CA ALA A 283 4.56 3.51 1.13
C ALA A 283 4.98 2.41 0.15
N GLU A 284 5.40 1.23 0.62
CA GLU A 284 6.01 0.15 -0.20
C GLU A 284 5.17 -0.17 -1.43
N PHE A 285 3.86 -0.30 -1.22
CA PHE A 285 2.91 -0.55 -2.30
C PHE A 285 2.94 0.54 -3.38
N LEU A 286 3.11 1.81 -3.01
CA LEU A 286 3.08 2.96 -3.93
C LEU A 286 4.35 3.08 -4.77
N LEU A 287 5.48 2.61 -4.23
CA LEU A 287 6.79 2.72 -4.87
C LEU A 287 6.91 1.87 -6.14
N ALA A 288 6.01 0.91 -6.34
CA ALA A 288 5.87 0.12 -7.56
C ALA A 288 5.17 0.86 -8.72
N PHE A 289 4.55 2.03 -8.46
CA PHE A 289 3.71 2.73 -9.43
C PHE A 289 4.26 4.10 -9.84
N CYS A 290 4.02 4.50 -11.09
CA CYS A 290 4.51 5.75 -11.65
C CYS A 290 4.11 7.04 -10.91
N PRO A 291 2.92 7.15 -10.27
CA PRO A 291 2.55 8.36 -9.53
C PRO A 291 3.43 8.70 -8.32
N SER A 292 4.29 7.78 -7.86
CA SER A 292 5.27 8.06 -6.80
C SER A 292 6.45 8.91 -7.27
N LEU A 293 6.78 8.84 -8.57
CA LEU A 293 7.96 9.49 -9.15
C LEU A 293 7.94 11.03 -9.07
N PRO A 294 6.82 11.73 -9.39
CA PRO A 294 6.81 13.19 -9.27
C PRO A 294 7.01 13.67 -7.83
N VAL A 295 6.43 12.96 -6.85
CA VAL A 295 6.47 13.34 -5.44
C VAL A 295 7.88 13.16 -4.86
N LEU A 296 8.47 11.99 -5.06
CA LEU A 296 9.82 11.71 -4.57
C LEU A 296 10.89 12.40 -5.42
N GLY A 297 10.57 12.73 -6.67
CA GLY A 297 11.44 13.48 -7.57
C GLY A 297 11.60 14.95 -7.17
N GLU A 298 10.71 15.50 -6.34
CA GLU A 298 10.80 16.87 -5.84
C GLU A 298 11.59 16.93 -4.51
N LYS A 299 12.78 17.55 -4.55
CA LYS A 299 13.58 17.80 -3.35
C LYS A 299 12.83 18.74 -2.40
N PRO A 300 12.71 18.42 -1.10
CA PRO A 300 12.05 19.29 -0.14
C PRO A 300 12.69 20.68 -0.06
N GLU A 301 11.87 21.72 0.03
CA GLU A 301 12.32 23.10 0.20
C GLU A 301 13.05 23.29 1.54
N GLY A 302 13.99 24.25 1.58
CA GLY A 302 14.72 24.59 2.81
C GLY A 302 15.75 23.54 3.27
N THR A 303 16.05 22.53 2.46
CA THR A 303 17.07 21.52 2.76
C THR A 303 18.45 21.91 2.22
N ASP A 304 19.49 21.70 3.04
CA ASP A 304 20.87 22.15 2.78
C ASP A 304 21.73 21.20 1.92
N PHE A 305 21.13 20.15 1.35
CA PHE A 305 21.80 19.18 0.48
C PHE A 305 21.46 19.38 -0.99
N SER A 306 22.36 18.95 -1.88
CA SER A 306 22.21 19.10 -3.33
C SER A 306 21.08 18.25 -3.92
N TRP A 307 20.69 18.55 -5.16
CA TRP A 307 19.79 17.69 -5.94
C TRP A 307 20.41 16.32 -6.24
N ALA A 308 21.74 16.22 -6.34
CA ALA A 308 22.43 14.95 -6.55
C ALA A 308 22.31 14.05 -5.32
N VAL A 309 22.53 14.60 -4.11
CA VAL A 309 22.29 13.90 -2.84
C VAL A 309 20.85 13.40 -2.74
N TRP A 310 19.88 14.27 -3.06
CA TRP A 310 18.47 13.88 -3.05
C TRP A 310 18.16 12.76 -4.04
N GLY A 311 18.62 12.88 -5.29
CA GLY A 311 18.43 11.89 -6.34
C GLY A 311 19.00 10.52 -5.95
N GLU A 312 20.19 10.49 -5.37
CA GLU A 312 20.83 9.27 -4.87
C GLU A 312 19.98 8.61 -3.78
N ALA A 313 19.42 9.41 -2.87
CA ALA A 313 18.64 8.93 -1.73
C ALA A 313 17.33 8.25 -2.14
N VAL A 314 16.68 8.72 -3.22
CA VAL A 314 15.39 8.20 -3.69
C VAL A 314 15.53 7.11 -4.75
N MET A 315 16.67 7.00 -5.42
CA MET A 315 16.90 6.03 -6.50
C MET A 315 16.73 4.57 -6.04
N GLY A 316 17.06 4.27 -4.78
CA GLY A 316 16.89 2.92 -4.20
C GLY A 316 15.48 2.52 -3.82
N LEU A 317 14.52 3.44 -3.91
CA LEU A 317 13.14 3.20 -3.47
C LEU A 317 12.27 2.61 -4.56
N HIS A 318 12.76 2.54 -5.80
CA HIS A 318 12.02 1.96 -6.92
C HIS A 318 12.60 0.58 -7.27
N PRO A 319 11.86 -0.52 -7.03
CA PRO A 319 12.37 -1.89 -7.23
C PRO A 319 12.60 -2.25 -8.71
N THR A 320 12.13 -1.44 -9.65
CA THR A 320 12.30 -1.62 -11.11
C THR A 320 12.60 -0.27 -11.78
N THR A 321 13.38 -0.28 -12.86
CA THR A 321 13.61 0.91 -13.73
C THR A 321 12.37 1.33 -14.52
N GLU A 322 11.35 0.47 -14.57
CA GLU A 322 10.06 0.74 -15.20
C GLU A 322 8.96 0.71 -14.12
N CYS A 323 8.29 1.84 -13.92
CA CYS A 323 7.16 1.95 -13.01
C CYS A 323 5.88 1.42 -13.71
N ILE A 324 4.94 0.87 -12.94
CA ILE A 324 3.67 0.40 -13.49
C ILE A 324 2.73 1.60 -13.70
N ALA A 325 2.26 1.80 -14.94
CA ALA A 325 1.21 2.78 -15.25
C ALA A 325 -0.12 2.30 -14.67
N ILE A 326 -0.88 3.22 -14.06
CA ILE A 326 -2.23 2.94 -13.55
C ILE A 326 -3.23 3.65 -14.47
N ASP A 327 -4.11 2.88 -15.12
CA ASP A 327 -5.29 3.38 -15.84
C ASP A 327 -6.35 3.95 -14.87
#